data_AF-A0A2G2CZI6-F1
#
_entry.id   AF-A0A2G2CZI6-F1
#
_cell.length_a   1.000
_cell.length_b   1.000
_cell.length_c   1.000
_cell.angle_alpha   90.00
_cell.angle_beta   90.00
_cell.angle_gamma   90.00
#
_symmetry.space_group_name_H-M   'P 1'
#
loop_
_entity.id
_entity.type
_entity.pdbx_description
1 polymer ?
#
loop_
_entity_poly.entity_id
_entity_poly.type
_entity_poly.pdbx_seq_one_letter_code
_entity_poly.pdbx_strand_id
1 'polypeptide(L)'
;MKKILISLLLGTLIGNNVNAQTKSISKDEIRKNSISFNLLGTATYVGFSYERLIAQRISVEVGLGLVGIGLGITAYPFKRVEKKQFNPFIGIKTTLNTRLSGGEKSITYVPLGITYFTKKNLSVSFDLGPAYQINYSPIGKVIPSVLENYPNSELGVYGNLKLSFHI
;
A
#
# COMPACT_ATOMS: atom_id res chain seq x y z
N MET A 1 -1.85 26.74 7.18
CA MET A 1 -0.53 26.08 7.37
C MET A 1 -0.51 24.61 6.93
N LYS A 2 -1.48 23.77 7.30
CA LYS A 2 -1.52 22.34 6.89
C LYS A 2 -1.57 22.10 5.36
N LYS A 3 -2.26 22.95 4.60
CA LYS A 3 -2.38 22.84 3.12
C LYS A 3 -1.05 23.09 2.38
N ILE A 4 -0.18 23.95 2.92
CA ILE A 4 1.14 24.28 2.34
C ILE A 4 2.13 23.13 2.57
N LEU A 5 2.01 22.43 3.71
CA LEU A 5 2.85 21.27 4.02
C LEU A 5 2.55 20.09 3.08
N ILE A 6 1.27 19.88 2.74
CA ILE A 6 0.82 18.83 1.80
C ILE A 6 1.28 19.14 0.37
N SER A 7 1.22 20.40 -0.07
CA SER A 7 1.75 20.79 -1.39
C SER A 7 3.27 20.66 -1.49
N LEU A 8 4.01 20.93 -0.39
CA LEU A 8 5.46 20.70 -0.35
C LEU A 8 5.80 19.21 -0.42
N LEU A 9 5.03 18.35 0.25
CA LEU A 9 5.23 16.90 0.24
C LEU A 9 4.89 16.27 -1.13
N LEU A 10 3.87 16.80 -1.82
CA LEU A 10 3.56 16.39 -3.20
C LEU A 10 4.63 16.88 -4.19
N GLY A 11 5.18 18.08 -3.99
CA GLY A 11 6.22 18.65 -4.84
C GLY A 11 7.52 17.84 -4.83
N THR A 12 7.91 17.28 -3.70
CA THR A 12 9.13 16.45 -3.59
C THR A 12 8.96 15.04 -4.19
N LEU A 13 7.72 14.59 -4.40
CA LEU A 13 7.44 13.34 -5.13
C LEU A 13 7.52 13.51 -6.66
N ILE A 14 7.34 14.73 -7.17
CA ILE A 14 7.32 15.04 -8.61
C ILE A 14 8.68 15.57 -9.11
N GLY A 15 9.44 16.26 -8.26
CA GLY A 15 10.67 16.95 -8.67
C GLY A 15 11.95 16.12 -8.54
N ASN A 16 12.16 15.11 -9.40
CA ASN A 16 13.49 14.52 -9.63
C ASN A 16 13.61 13.91 -11.03
N ASN A 17 13.79 14.75 -12.04
CA ASN A 17 14.53 14.47 -13.27
C ASN A 17 15.36 15.74 -13.50
N VAL A 18 16.68 15.74 -13.58
CA VAL A 18 17.47 15.28 -14.72
C VAL A 18 18.91 15.00 -14.25
N ASN A 19 19.33 13.74 -14.36
CA ASN A 19 20.72 13.36 -14.65
C ASN A 19 20.65 12.01 -15.35
N ALA A 20 20.41 12.06 -16.66
CA ALA A 20 20.30 10.89 -17.51
C ALA A 20 21.69 10.32 -17.82
N GLN A 21 22.32 9.71 -16.82
CA GLN A 21 23.21 8.59 -17.10
C GLN A 21 22.32 7.36 -17.19
N THR A 22 21.97 6.96 -18.42
CA THR A 22 21.25 5.71 -18.70
C THR A 22 22.15 4.54 -18.32
N LYS A 23 22.16 4.20 -17.03
CA LYS A 23 22.67 2.92 -16.58
C LYS A 23 21.73 1.88 -17.18
N SER A 24 22.24 1.07 -18.11
CA SER A 24 21.47 -0.03 -18.67
C SER A 24 21.03 -0.92 -17.52
N ILE A 25 19.73 -0.91 -17.22
CA ILE A 25 19.14 -1.80 -16.20
C ILE A 25 19.49 -3.21 -16.66
N SER A 26 20.24 -3.94 -15.85
CA SER A 26 20.60 -5.32 -16.19
C SER A 26 19.30 -6.12 -16.36
N LYS A 27 19.31 -7.13 -17.24
CA LYS A 27 18.11 -7.88 -17.62
C LYS A 27 17.35 -8.45 -16.40
N ASP A 28 18.07 -8.72 -15.31
CA ASP A 28 17.56 -9.28 -14.06
C ASP A 28 17.23 -8.24 -12.98
N GLU A 29 17.60 -6.97 -13.14
CA GLU A 29 17.22 -5.90 -12.22
C GLU A 29 15.75 -5.47 -12.41
N ILE A 30 15.04 -5.28 -11.30
CA ILE A 30 13.62 -4.90 -11.27
C ILE A 30 13.51 -3.38 -11.40
N ARG A 31 12.52 -2.92 -12.16
CA ARG A 31 12.25 -1.48 -12.26
C ARG A 31 11.73 -0.98 -10.93
N LYS A 32 12.16 0.21 -10.53
CA LYS A 32 11.90 0.71 -9.19
C LYS A 32 10.46 1.15 -8.99
N ASN A 33 9.75 1.51 -10.03
CA ASN A 33 8.37 2.00 -9.93
C ASN A 33 7.40 0.93 -10.42
N SER A 34 6.24 0.87 -9.80
CA SER A 34 5.15 0.04 -10.31
C SER A 34 3.80 0.67 -10.05
N ILE A 35 2.87 0.40 -10.95
CA ILE A 35 1.45 0.66 -10.79
C ILE A 35 0.78 -0.69 -10.61
N SER A 36 -0.04 -0.81 -9.59
CA SER A 36 -0.65 -2.07 -9.22
C SER A 36 -2.15 -1.95 -9.11
N PHE A 37 -2.84 -3.00 -9.55
CA PHE A 37 -4.22 -3.26 -9.16
C PHE A 37 -4.20 -4.07 -7.86
N ASN A 38 -5.03 -3.68 -6.90
CA ASN A 38 -5.11 -4.30 -5.58
C ASN A 38 -6.54 -4.70 -5.25
N LEU A 39 -6.67 -5.88 -4.68
CA LEU A 39 -7.82 -6.30 -3.90
C LEU A 39 -7.39 -6.25 -2.43
N LEU A 40 -8.02 -5.36 -1.67
CA LEU A 40 -7.66 -5.00 -0.32
C LEU A 40 -6.33 -4.22 -0.20
N GLY A 41 -5.62 -4.39 0.91
CA GLY A 41 -4.37 -3.70 1.19
C GLY A 41 -4.48 -2.18 1.21
N THR A 42 -3.49 -1.49 0.63
CA THR A 42 -3.42 -0.01 0.60
C THR A 42 -4.53 0.63 -0.23
N ALA A 43 -5.17 -0.13 -1.13
CA ALA A 43 -6.30 0.33 -1.94
C ALA A 43 -7.65 0.04 -1.29
N THR A 44 -7.70 -0.24 0.02
CA THR A 44 -8.93 -0.42 0.81
C THR A 44 -9.74 -1.67 0.44
N TYR A 45 -10.72 -1.61 -0.47
CA TYR A 45 -11.43 -2.81 -1.01
C TYR A 45 -10.90 -3.22 -2.37
N VAL A 46 -10.93 -2.29 -3.32
CA VAL A 46 -10.43 -2.45 -4.69
C VAL A 46 -9.90 -1.11 -5.14
N GLY A 47 -8.76 -1.12 -5.84
CA GLY A 47 -8.26 0.07 -6.48
C GLY A 47 -6.86 -0.09 -6.99
N PHE A 48 -6.16 1.04 -7.09
CA PHE A 48 -4.81 1.09 -7.64
C PHE A 48 -3.82 1.54 -6.58
N SER A 49 -2.58 1.10 -6.69
CA SER A 49 -1.48 1.65 -5.91
C SER A 49 -0.28 1.95 -6.77
N TYR A 50 0.46 2.98 -6.37
CA TYR A 50 1.78 3.27 -6.88
C TYR A 50 2.80 2.85 -5.84
N GLU A 51 3.77 2.01 -6.23
CA GLU A 51 4.85 1.57 -5.37
C GLU A 51 6.20 1.97 -5.96
N ARG A 52 7.09 2.44 -5.09
CA ARG A 52 8.48 2.74 -5.43
C ARG A 52 9.45 2.01 -4.51
N LEU A 53 10.36 1.23 -5.11
CA LEU A 53 11.52 0.64 -4.48
C LEU A 53 12.56 1.75 -4.21
N ILE A 54 12.61 2.23 -2.96
CA ILE A 54 13.49 3.31 -2.53
C ILE A 54 14.90 2.82 -2.20
N ALA A 55 15.04 1.56 -1.78
CA ALA A 55 16.31 0.88 -1.57
C ALA A 55 16.22 -0.54 -2.12
N GLN A 56 17.35 -1.25 -2.27
CA GLN A 56 17.38 -2.60 -2.85
C GLN A 56 16.46 -3.63 -2.17
N ARG A 57 15.97 -3.32 -0.97
CA ARG A 57 15.12 -4.18 -0.13
C ARG A 57 13.97 -3.43 0.55
N ILE A 58 13.70 -2.17 0.20
CA ILE A 58 12.65 -1.37 0.84
C ILE A 58 11.83 -0.68 -0.24
N SER A 59 10.51 -0.83 -0.18
CA SER A 59 9.56 -0.10 -1.02
C SER A 59 8.54 0.67 -0.20
N VAL A 60 8.04 1.75 -0.79
CA VAL A 60 6.96 2.58 -0.27
C VAL A 60 5.81 2.55 -1.26
N GLU A 61 4.59 2.46 -0.74
CA GLU A 61 3.36 2.28 -1.51
C GLU A 61 2.32 3.33 -1.12
N VAL A 62 1.65 3.92 -2.12
CA VAL A 62 0.47 4.78 -1.93
C VAL A 62 -0.68 4.18 -2.71
N GLY A 63 -1.77 3.85 -2.03
CA GLY A 63 -2.97 3.26 -2.61
C GLY A 63 -4.13 4.25 -2.67
N LEU A 64 -4.87 4.19 -3.76
CA LEU A 64 -6.15 4.87 -3.99
C LEU A 64 -7.21 3.80 -4.30
N GLY A 65 -8.09 3.60 -3.32
CA GLY A 65 -9.24 2.74 -3.42
C GLY A 65 -10.50 3.48 -3.82
N LEU A 66 -11.54 2.73 -4.20
CA LEU A 66 -12.87 3.29 -4.47
C LEU A 66 -13.44 4.10 -3.30
N VAL A 67 -13.08 3.73 -2.06
CA VAL A 67 -13.66 4.30 -0.84
C VAL A 67 -12.59 4.75 0.15
N GLY A 68 -11.36 5.00 -0.31
CA GLY A 68 -10.34 5.50 0.59
C GLY A 68 -8.94 5.45 0.03
N ILE A 69 -7.99 5.68 0.92
CA ILE A 69 -6.57 5.80 0.58
C ILE A 69 -5.75 4.97 1.55
N GLY A 70 -4.54 4.62 1.15
CA GLY A 70 -3.63 3.90 2.02
C GLY A 70 -2.18 4.19 1.72
N LEU A 71 -1.35 3.88 2.70
CA LEU A 71 0.10 4.02 2.65
C LEU A 71 0.72 2.72 3.15
N GLY A 72 1.87 2.36 2.59
CA GLY A 72 2.58 1.15 2.95
C GLY A 72 4.08 1.29 2.88
N ILE A 73 4.77 0.56 3.73
CA ILE A 73 6.20 0.32 3.66
C ILE A 73 6.42 -1.19 3.68
N THR A 74 7.22 -1.68 2.73
CA THR A 74 7.54 -3.11 2.60
C THR A 74 9.05 -3.31 2.65
N ALA A 75 9.49 -4.31 3.39
CA ALA A 75 10.88 -4.73 3.52
C ALA A 75 11.04 -6.18 3.06
N TYR A 76 12.12 -6.45 2.33
CA TYR A 76 12.48 -7.78 1.82
C TYR A 76 13.68 -8.31 2.62
N PRO A 77 13.47 -9.13 3.67
CA PRO A 77 14.51 -9.41 4.67
C PRO A 77 15.65 -10.29 4.16
N PHE A 78 15.37 -11.27 3.30
CA PHE A 78 16.33 -12.35 3.00
C PHE A 78 17.34 -11.99 1.91
N LYS A 79 16.85 -11.65 0.71
CA LYS A 79 17.67 -11.46 -0.48
C LYS A 79 17.33 -10.14 -1.17
N ARG A 80 18.22 -9.70 -2.05
CA ARG A 80 17.89 -8.63 -2.99
C ARG A 80 16.68 -9.06 -3.81
N VAL A 81 15.81 -8.10 -4.10
CA VAL A 81 14.64 -8.31 -4.95
C VAL A 81 15.11 -8.59 -6.37
N GLU A 82 14.80 -9.78 -6.90
CA GLU A 82 15.18 -10.23 -8.25
C GLU A 82 14.00 -10.86 -9.00
N LYS A 83 14.10 -10.88 -10.33
CA LYS A 83 13.10 -11.51 -11.21
C LYS A 83 13.17 -13.03 -11.13
N LYS A 84 12.04 -13.69 -11.41
CA LYS A 84 11.84 -15.15 -11.48
C LYS A 84 12.05 -15.89 -10.16
N GLN A 85 12.01 -15.18 -9.04
CA GLN A 85 12.03 -15.80 -7.72
C GLN A 85 10.86 -15.29 -6.89
N PHE A 86 10.51 -16.07 -5.88
CA PHE A 86 9.66 -15.61 -4.81
C PHE A 86 10.47 -14.73 -3.86
N ASN A 87 9.91 -13.57 -3.53
CA ASN A 87 10.53 -12.60 -2.65
C ASN A 87 9.59 -12.42 -1.45
N PRO A 88 9.83 -13.16 -0.34
CA PRO A 88 9.10 -12.94 0.89
C PRO A 88 9.32 -11.52 1.40
N PHE A 89 8.30 -10.96 2.02
CA PHE A 89 8.35 -9.62 2.58
C PHE A 89 7.57 -9.49 3.87
N ILE A 90 7.95 -8.47 4.64
CA ILE A 90 7.24 -7.97 5.81
C ILE A 90 7.04 -6.47 5.64
N GLY A 91 6.06 -5.87 6.31
CA GLY A 91 5.88 -4.43 6.23
C GLY A 91 4.93 -3.86 7.26
N ILE A 92 4.54 -2.62 7.03
CA ILE A 92 3.45 -1.94 7.73
C ILE A 92 2.62 -1.25 6.66
N LYS A 93 1.31 -1.46 6.70
CA LYS A 93 0.36 -0.80 5.81
C LYS A 93 -0.77 -0.20 6.62
N THR A 94 -1.19 1.00 6.26
CA THR A 94 -2.28 1.72 6.90
C THR A 94 -3.25 2.23 5.84
N THR A 95 -4.55 2.16 6.12
CA THR A 95 -5.59 2.70 5.26
C THR A 95 -6.54 3.58 6.04
N LEU A 96 -7.08 4.58 5.36
CA LEU A 96 -8.23 5.35 5.79
C LEU A 96 -9.33 5.14 4.75
N ASN A 97 -10.45 4.57 5.16
CA ASN A 97 -11.51 4.22 4.25
C ASN A 97 -12.90 4.47 4.83
N THR A 98 -13.80 4.91 3.95
CA THR A 98 -15.23 4.91 4.20
C THR A 98 -15.79 3.55 3.82
N ARG A 99 -16.87 3.13 4.49
CA ARG A 99 -17.63 1.95 4.07
C ARG A 99 -18.73 2.39 3.12
N LEU A 100 -19.10 1.51 2.18
CA LEU A 100 -20.17 1.78 1.20
C LEU A 100 -21.51 2.15 1.86
N SER A 101 -21.80 1.60 3.04
CA SER A 101 -23.00 1.87 3.83
C SER A 101 -22.84 3.01 4.84
N GLY A 102 -21.82 3.86 4.68
CA GLY A 102 -21.46 4.91 5.62
C GLY A 102 -20.58 4.41 6.77
N GLY A 103 -19.89 5.34 7.39
CA GLY A 103 -18.95 5.09 8.48
C GLY A 103 -17.49 5.08 8.02
N GLU A 104 -16.63 5.65 8.85
CA GLU A 104 -15.19 5.78 8.62
C GLU A 104 -14.42 4.76 9.44
N LYS A 105 -13.37 4.23 8.83
CA LYS A 105 -12.49 3.22 9.42
C LYS A 105 -11.05 3.50 9.05
N SER A 106 -10.15 3.20 9.97
CA SER A 106 -8.73 3.02 9.71
C SER A 106 -8.33 1.57 9.95
N ILE A 107 -7.46 1.03 9.10
CA ILE A 107 -6.89 -0.31 9.26
C ILE A 107 -5.38 -0.18 9.17
N THR A 108 -4.67 -0.58 10.22
CA THR A 108 -3.21 -0.68 10.20
C THR A 108 -2.83 -2.13 10.46
N TYR A 109 -2.00 -2.71 9.60
CA TYR A 109 -1.62 -4.12 9.71
C TYR A 109 -0.16 -4.36 9.32
N VAL A 110 0.37 -5.47 9.81
CA VAL A 110 1.73 -5.94 9.53
C VAL A 110 1.65 -7.05 8.49
N PRO A 111 1.76 -6.76 7.19
CA PRO A 111 1.71 -7.79 6.16
C PRO A 111 2.90 -8.75 6.27
N LEU A 112 2.62 -10.05 6.22
CA LEU A 112 3.58 -11.09 5.90
C LEU A 112 3.17 -11.69 4.56
N GLY A 113 4.06 -11.61 3.58
CA GLY A 113 3.67 -11.90 2.20
C GLY A 113 4.80 -12.37 1.31
N ILE A 114 4.44 -12.57 0.06
CA ILE A 114 5.34 -13.04 -0.98
C ILE A 114 5.02 -12.33 -2.29
N THR A 115 6.08 -11.92 -3.00
CA THR A 115 5.97 -11.34 -4.35
C THR A 115 6.74 -12.19 -5.35
N TYR A 116 6.09 -12.53 -6.46
CA TYR A 116 6.74 -13.17 -7.60
C TYR A 116 6.88 -12.17 -8.76
N PHE A 117 8.12 -11.81 -9.11
CA PHE A 117 8.40 -10.91 -10.24
C PHE A 117 8.64 -11.72 -11.51
N THR A 118 7.85 -11.46 -12.55
CA THR A 118 7.97 -12.11 -13.85
C THR A 118 9.08 -11.48 -14.70
N LYS A 119 9.40 -12.12 -15.84
CA LYS A 119 10.33 -11.55 -16.84
C LYS A 119 9.77 -10.32 -17.57
N LYS A 120 8.44 -10.16 -17.61
CA LYS A 120 7.73 -9.17 -18.44
C LYS A 120 7.31 -7.92 -17.65
N ASN A 121 8.08 -7.53 -16.63
CA ASN A 121 7.76 -6.38 -15.76
C ASN A 121 6.38 -6.50 -15.08
N LEU A 122 5.87 -7.71 -14.90
CA LEU A 122 4.67 -7.97 -14.09
C LEU A 122 5.07 -8.61 -12.78
N SER A 123 4.33 -8.35 -11.70
CA SER A 123 4.44 -9.15 -10.47
C SER A 123 3.08 -9.46 -9.88
N VAL A 124 3.00 -10.58 -9.18
CA VAL A 124 1.85 -10.96 -8.36
C VAL A 124 2.33 -11.04 -6.92
N SER A 125 1.61 -10.40 -6.01
CA SER A 125 1.90 -10.43 -4.59
C SER A 125 0.65 -10.79 -3.79
N PHE A 126 0.86 -11.54 -2.73
CA PHE A 126 -0.15 -11.85 -1.73
C PHE A 126 0.42 -11.61 -0.34
N ASP A 127 -0.37 -11.02 0.55
CA ASP A 127 -0.02 -10.86 1.95
C ASP A 127 -1.22 -10.96 2.89
N LEU A 128 -0.92 -11.37 4.12
CA LEU A 128 -1.86 -11.51 5.22
C LEU A 128 -1.14 -11.15 6.53
N GLY A 129 -1.84 -10.57 7.49
CA GLY A 129 -1.24 -10.29 8.80
C GLY A 129 -2.17 -9.71 9.84
N PRO A 130 -1.69 -9.60 11.10
CA PRO A 130 -2.46 -9.04 12.19
C PRO A 130 -2.74 -7.56 11.93
N ALA A 131 -3.96 -7.14 12.23
CA ALA A 131 -4.47 -5.82 11.96
C ALA A 131 -5.08 -5.19 13.22
N TYR A 132 -4.80 -3.91 13.42
CA TYR A 132 -5.48 -3.04 14.36
C TYR A 132 -6.40 -2.11 13.58
N GLN A 133 -7.67 -2.15 13.92
CA GLN A 133 -8.73 -1.51 13.16
C GLN A 133 -9.43 -0.51 14.08
N ILE A 134 -9.54 0.75 13.65
CA ILE A 134 -10.25 1.80 14.38
C ILE A 134 -11.47 2.17 13.57
N ASN A 135 -12.64 2.03 14.17
CA ASN A 135 -13.88 2.51 13.57
C ASN A 135 -14.21 3.85 14.19
N TYR A 136 -14.27 4.91 13.37
CA TYR A 136 -14.54 6.27 13.84
C TYR A 136 -16.04 6.57 13.90
N SER A 137 -16.84 5.85 13.11
CA SER A 137 -18.29 6.02 13.07
C SER A 137 -19.02 4.72 12.76
N PRO A 138 -20.29 4.62 13.20
CA PRO A 138 -21.12 3.45 12.96
C PRO A 138 -21.45 3.26 11.49
N ILE A 139 -21.83 2.03 11.18
CA ILE A 139 -22.30 1.63 9.86
C ILE A 139 -23.80 1.94 9.77
N GLY A 140 -24.25 2.61 8.71
CA GLY A 140 -25.67 2.84 8.46
C GLY A 140 -26.29 3.97 9.28
N LYS A 141 -27.52 3.77 9.79
CA LYS A 141 -28.31 4.81 10.45
C LYS A 141 -27.69 5.19 11.80
N VAL A 142 -27.34 6.46 11.94
CA VAL A 142 -26.74 7.02 13.16
C VAL A 142 -27.83 7.20 14.22
N ILE A 143 -27.77 6.39 15.29
CA ILE A 143 -28.63 6.49 16.47
C ILE A 143 -27.75 6.95 17.65
N PRO A 144 -28.19 7.88 18.51
CA PRO A 144 -27.37 8.43 19.59
C PRO A 144 -26.73 7.37 20.50
N SER A 145 -27.46 6.30 20.85
CA SER A 145 -26.96 5.20 21.67
C SER A 145 -25.81 4.41 21.03
N VAL A 146 -25.73 4.40 19.70
CA VAL A 146 -24.67 3.69 18.97
C VAL A 146 -23.42 4.56 18.89
N LEU A 147 -23.58 5.89 18.73
CA LEU A 147 -22.49 6.86 18.68
C LEU A 147 -21.59 6.83 19.91
N GLU A 148 -22.15 6.59 21.10
CA GLU A 148 -21.39 6.52 22.36
C GLU A 148 -20.30 5.45 22.35
N ASN A 149 -20.43 4.43 21.50
CA ASN A 149 -19.46 3.35 21.36
C ASN A 149 -18.37 3.65 20.33
N TYR A 150 -18.28 4.88 19.81
CA TYR A 150 -17.27 5.26 18.81
C TYR A 150 -16.42 6.45 19.30
N PRO A 151 -15.11 6.47 19.00
CA PRO A 151 -14.38 5.46 18.24
C PRO A 151 -14.17 4.17 19.04
N ASN A 152 -14.26 3.03 18.37
CA ASN A 152 -13.84 1.74 18.95
C ASN A 152 -12.69 1.15 18.14
N SER A 153 -12.00 0.21 18.78
CA SER A 153 -10.94 -0.55 18.13
C SER A 153 -11.16 -2.05 18.25
N GLU A 154 -10.73 -2.75 17.21
CA GLU A 154 -10.81 -4.20 17.09
C GLU A 154 -9.48 -4.74 16.54
N LEU A 155 -9.08 -5.90 17.06
CA LEU A 155 -7.99 -6.68 16.49
C LEU A 155 -8.57 -7.66 15.48
N GLY A 156 -7.85 -7.89 14.39
CA GLY A 156 -8.26 -8.84 13.38
C GLY A 156 -7.12 -9.23 12.46
N VAL A 157 -7.50 -9.75 11.29
CA VAL A 157 -6.59 -10.10 10.22
C VAL A 157 -6.95 -9.30 8.99
N TYR A 158 -5.94 -8.83 8.26
CA TYR A 158 -6.11 -8.11 7.01
C TYR A 158 -5.05 -8.57 5.99
N GLY A 159 -5.31 -8.32 4.72
CA GLY A 159 -4.43 -8.80 3.66
C GLY A 159 -4.61 -8.03 2.37
N ASN A 160 -3.92 -8.50 1.34
CA ASN A 160 -3.92 -7.90 0.01
C ASN A 160 -3.62 -8.95 -1.06
N LEU A 161 -4.26 -8.83 -2.21
CA LEU A 161 -3.83 -9.45 -3.46
C LEU A 161 -3.50 -8.33 -4.44
N LYS A 162 -2.27 -8.34 -4.96
CA LYS A 162 -1.72 -7.26 -5.78
C LYS A 162 -1.18 -7.81 -7.10
N LEU A 163 -1.59 -7.18 -8.21
CA LEU A 163 -1.02 -7.39 -9.54
C LEU A 163 -0.35 -6.09 -9.99
N SER A 164 0.97 -6.11 -10.18
CA SER A 164 1.75 -4.91 -10.49
C SER A 164 2.34 -4.95 -11.88
N PHE A 165 2.35 -3.80 -12.54
CA PHE A 165 3.12 -3.52 -13.74
C PHE A 165 4.24 -2.52 -13.41
N HIS A 166 5.47 -2.92 -13.72
CA HIS A 166 6.71 -2.21 -13.36
C HIS A 166 7.12 -1.27 -14.49
N ILE A 167 7.32 0.02 -14.17
CA ILE A 167 7.61 1.13 -15.11
C ILE A 167 8.94 1.82 -14.82
#